data_AF-A0A969EWI3-F1
#
_entry.id   AF-A0A969EWI3-F1
#
_cell.length_a   1.000
_cell.length_b   1.000
_cell.length_c   1.000
_cell.angle_alpha   90.00
_cell.angle_beta   90.00
_cell.angle_gamma   90.00
#
_symmetry.space_group_name_H-M   'P 1'
#
loop_
_entity.id
_entity.type
_entity.pdbx_description
1 polymer ?
#
loop_
_entity_poly.entity_id
_entity_poly.type
_entity_poly.pdbx_seq_one_letter_code
_entity_poly.pdbx_strand_id
1 'polypeptide(L)'
;CGLFLDAYAATQDLTQALKQTLTVMLDLATEYQTDFSANFVITDGATLIASRFANRDPVPSLYWLQGDPSLPSSILIASEPFFEGNWQPFAERSLLTVSHDLTVQTESLESWYQP
;
A
#
# COMPACT_ATOMS: atom_id res chain seq x y z
N CYS A 1 7.42 -8.37 11.29
CA CYS A 1 5.96 -8.59 11.39
C CYS A 1 5.33 -8.15 12.71
N GLY A 2 6.08 -7.91 13.81
CA GLY A 2 5.50 -7.43 15.07
C GLY A 2 4.87 -6.03 14.96
N LEU A 3 5.58 -5.07 14.38
CA LEU A 3 5.16 -3.66 14.30
C LEU A 3 3.73 -3.46 13.75
N PHE A 4 3.39 -4.12 12.63
CA PHE A 4 2.04 -4.02 12.05
C PHE A 4 0.98 -4.70 12.92
N LEU A 5 1.27 -5.88 13.46
CA LEU A 5 0.32 -6.61 14.30
C LEU A 5 0.04 -5.86 15.61
N ASP A 6 1.05 -5.22 16.19
CA ASP A 6 0.91 -4.39 17.40
C ASP A 6 0.05 -3.15 17.09
N ALA A 7 0.29 -2.49 15.96
CA ALA A 7 -0.52 -1.36 15.51
C ALA A 7 -1.97 -1.78 15.23
N TYR A 8 -2.17 -2.92 14.56
CA TYR A 8 -3.51 -3.45 14.28
C TYR A 8 -4.26 -3.87 15.54
N ALA A 9 -3.58 -4.49 16.50
CA ALA A 9 -4.19 -4.83 17.79
C ALA A 9 -4.75 -3.58 18.51
N ALA A 10 -4.06 -2.44 18.38
CA ALA A 10 -4.47 -1.18 18.98
C ALA A 10 -5.58 -0.44 18.19
N THR A 11 -5.57 -0.49 16.86
CA THR A 11 -6.49 0.29 16.02
C THR A 11 -7.73 -0.49 15.58
N GLN A 12 -7.62 -1.81 15.42
CA GLN A 12 -8.59 -2.67 14.72
C GLN A 12 -8.93 -2.16 13.31
N ASP A 13 -7.99 -1.44 12.69
CA ASP A 13 -8.14 -0.80 11.38
C ASP A 13 -6.84 -1.00 10.59
N LEU A 14 -6.93 -1.71 9.45
CA LEU A 14 -5.78 -2.02 8.60
C LEU A 14 -5.10 -0.76 8.06
N THR A 15 -5.86 0.28 7.73
CA THR A 15 -5.36 1.56 7.22
C THR A 15 -4.58 2.29 8.29
N GLN A 16 -5.15 2.43 9.49
CA GLN A 16 -4.45 3.08 10.58
C GLN A 16 -3.21 2.30 11.03
N ALA A 17 -3.32 0.96 11.09
CA ALA A 17 -2.20 0.09 11.44
C ALA A 17 -1.04 0.23 10.46
N LEU A 18 -1.34 0.27 9.15
CA LEU A 18 -0.33 0.44 8.11
C LEU A 18 0.30 1.83 8.17
N LYS A 19 -0.48 2.90 8.37
CA LYS A 19 0.05 4.26 8.55
C LYS A 19 1.00 4.34 9.73
N GLN A 20 0.59 3.84 10.90
CA GLN A 20 1.43 3.83 12.10
C GLN A 20 2.72 3.01 11.90
N THR A 21 2.61 1.87 11.20
CA THR A 21 3.78 1.06 10.82
C THR A 21 4.75 1.87 9.96
N LEU A 22 4.25 2.54 8.92
CA LEU A 22 5.07 3.37 8.04
C LEU A 22 5.69 4.57 8.78
N THR A 23 4.97 5.21 9.71
CA THR A 23 5.51 6.27 10.57
C THR A 23 6.69 5.76 11.39
N VAL A 24 6.55 4.63 12.08
CA VAL A 24 7.65 4.06 12.88
C VAL A 24 8.82 3.66 11.98
N MET A 25 8.56 3.12 10.78
CA MET A 25 9.62 2.83 9.82
C MET A 25 10.36 4.09 9.36
N LEU A 26 9.65 5.20 9.14
CA LEU A 26 10.27 6.50 8.83
C LEU A 26 11.13 7.00 9.99
N ASP A 27 10.62 6.98 11.21
CA ASP A 27 11.37 7.43 12.39
C ASP A 27 12.68 6.65 12.56
N LEU A 28 12.61 5.32 12.42
CA LEU A 28 13.79 4.44 12.47
C LEU A 28 14.74 4.71 11.29
N ALA A 29 14.21 4.91 10.09
CA ALA A 29 15.02 5.20 8.92
C ALA A 29 15.79 6.51 9.06
N THR A 30 15.16 7.54 9.63
CA THR A 30 15.78 8.82 9.96
C THR A 30 16.82 8.66 11.07
N GLU A 31 16.51 7.96 12.16
CA GLU A 31 17.42 7.76 13.30
C GLU A 31 18.69 7.01 12.89
N TYR A 32 18.55 5.96 12.08
CA TYR A 32 19.65 5.09 11.67
C TYR A 32 20.21 5.40 10.28
N GLN A 33 19.74 6.49 9.64
CA GLN A 33 20.19 6.95 8.31
C GLN A 33 20.16 5.82 7.27
N THR A 34 19.03 5.12 7.17
CA THR A 34 18.87 3.98 6.29
C THR A 34 17.68 4.13 5.36
N ASP A 35 17.73 3.41 4.23
CA ASP A 35 16.68 3.43 3.23
C ASP A 35 15.77 2.21 3.38
N PHE A 36 14.49 2.39 3.09
CA PHE A 36 13.53 1.30 2.99
C PHE A 36 12.58 1.48 1.82
N SER A 37 11.96 0.36 1.45
CA SER A 37 10.82 0.32 0.55
C SER A 37 9.74 -0.54 1.19
N ALA A 38 8.50 -0.06 1.15
CA ALA A 38 7.36 -0.62 1.85
C ALA A 38 6.17 -0.70 0.90
N ASN A 39 6.33 -1.48 -0.17
CA ASN A 39 5.20 -1.92 -0.96
C ASN A 39 4.56 -3.12 -0.25
N PHE A 40 3.56 -2.84 0.59
CA PHE A 40 2.81 -3.87 1.32
C PHE A 40 1.46 -4.10 0.67
N VAL A 41 0.97 -5.33 0.74
CA VAL A 41 -0.39 -5.73 0.40
C VAL A 41 -0.88 -6.61 1.54
N ILE A 42 -1.92 -6.17 2.24
CA ILE A 42 -2.42 -6.79 3.47
C ILE A 42 -3.94 -6.91 3.35
N THR A 43 -4.51 -8.01 3.82
CA THR A 43 -5.96 -8.21 3.83
C THR A 43 -6.41 -8.97 5.07
N ASP A 44 -7.63 -8.71 5.52
CA ASP A 44 -8.35 -9.49 6.53
C ASP A 44 -9.38 -10.47 5.91
N GLY A 45 -9.40 -10.56 4.57
CA GLY A 45 -10.36 -11.36 3.81
C GLY A 45 -11.63 -10.61 3.39
N ALA A 46 -11.91 -9.43 3.95
CA ALA A 46 -13.02 -8.56 3.55
C ALA A 46 -12.54 -7.26 2.90
N THR A 47 -11.45 -6.69 3.41
CA THR A 47 -10.79 -5.50 2.91
C THR A 47 -9.34 -5.83 2.59
N LEU A 48 -8.84 -5.26 1.50
CA LEU A 48 -7.42 -5.26 1.17
C LEU A 48 -6.91 -3.82 1.26
N ILE A 49 -5.72 -3.66 1.83
CA ILE A 49 -4.96 -2.41 1.77
C ILE A 49 -3.61 -2.67 1.13
N ALA A 50 -3.18 -1.75 0.28
CA ALA A 50 -1.85 -1.72 -0.28
C ALA A 50 -1.18 -0.36 -0.04
N SER A 51 0.14 -0.37 0.13
CA SER A 51 0.97 0.83 0.09
C SER A 51 1.90 0.77 -1.11
N ARG A 52 2.13 1.92 -1.75
CA ARG A 52 3.30 2.16 -2.59
C ARG A 52 4.14 3.23 -1.89
N PHE A 53 5.22 2.83 -1.22
CA PHE A 53 5.96 3.75 -0.35
C PHE A 53 7.45 3.41 -0.30
N ALA A 54 8.29 4.46 -0.22
CA ALA A 54 9.71 4.38 0.14
C ALA A 54 10.13 5.74 0.70
N ASN A 55 11.14 5.75 1.58
CA ASN A 55 11.75 6.99 2.07
C ASN A 55 12.86 7.53 1.14
N ARG A 56 12.99 6.95 -0.06
CA ARG A 56 13.94 7.37 -1.08
C ARG A 56 13.30 7.30 -2.46
N ASP A 57 13.90 8.03 -3.39
CA ASP A 57 13.63 7.87 -4.80
C ASP A 57 14.62 6.89 -5.47
N PRO A 58 14.20 6.18 -6.53
CA PRO A 58 12.81 6.05 -6.97
C PRO A 58 11.99 5.16 -6.03
N VAL A 59 10.70 5.48 -5.86
CA VAL A 59 9.73 4.63 -5.15
C VAL A 59 9.38 3.41 -6.01
N PRO A 60 9.59 2.16 -5.53
CA PRO A 60 9.30 0.95 -6.31
C PRO A 60 7.88 0.93 -6.86
N SER A 61 7.74 0.48 -8.10
CA SER A 61 6.45 0.50 -8.80
C SER A 61 5.44 -0.46 -8.18
N LEU A 62 4.18 -0.08 -8.31
CA LEU A 62 3.04 -0.92 -8.01
C LEU A 62 1.91 -0.48 -8.95
N TYR A 63 1.14 -1.44 -9.45
CA TYR A 63 0.06 -1.24 -10.40
C TYR A 63 -1.16 -2.00 -9.92
N TRP A 64 -2.33 -1.58 -10.39
CA TRP A 64 -3.56 -2.31 -10.16
C TRP A 64 -4.41 -2.38 -11.43
N LEU A 65 -5.25 -3.41 -11.53
CA LEU A 65 -6.14 -3.65 -12.65
C LEU A 65 -7.51 -4.06 -12.11
N GLN A 66 -8.57 -3.52 -12.69
CA GLN A 66 -9.95 -3.86 -12.37
C GLN A 66 -10.76 -4.09 -13.65
N GLY A 67 -11.66 -5.07 -13.63
CA GLY A 67 -12.62 -5.29 -14.72
C GLY A 67 -12.00 -5.90 -15.97
N ASP A 68 -10.91 -6.65 -15.83
CA ASP A 68 -10.37 -7.44 -16.94
C ASP A 68 -11.40 -8.47 -17.42
N PRO A 69 -11.64 -8.64 -18.73
CA PRO A 69 -12.62 -9.60 -19.23
C PRO A 69 -12.37 -11.05 -18.81
N SER A 70 -11.11 -11.43 -18.56
CA SER A 70 -10.76 -12.76 -18.06
C SER A 70 -11.01 -12.92 -16.55
N LEU A 71 -11.09 -11.80 -15.82
CA LEU A 71 -11.27 -11.74 -14.37
C LEU A 71 -12.26 -10.62 -13.96
N PRO A 72 -13.53 -10.69 -14.41
CA PRO A 72 -14.47 -9.55 -14.43
C PRO A 72 -14.89 -9.07 -13.04
N SER A 73 -14.75 -9.91 -12.00
CA SER A 73 -15.11 -9.59 -10.61
C SER A 73 -13.88 -9.63 -9.71
N SER A 74 -12.80 -8.99 -10.15
CA SER A 74 -11.54 -8.97 -9.42
C SER A 74 -10.83 -7.63 -9.50
N ILE A 75 -9.95 -7.42 -8.54
CA ILE A 75 -8.88 -6.42 -8.59
C ILE A 75 -7.56 -7.17 -8.47
N LEU A 76 -6.64 -6.88 -9.38
CA LEU A 76 -5.27 -7.37 -9.33
C LEU A 76 -4.35 -6.25 -8.89
N ILE A 77 -3.35 -6.58 -8.07
CA ILE A 77 -2.28 -5.67 -7.68
C ILE A 77 -0.96 -6.39 -7.94
N ALA A 78 -0.03 -5.73 -8.63
CA ALA A 78 1.26 -6.31 -8.99
C ALA A 78 2.33 -5.23 -9.11
N SER A 79 3.60 -5.61 -8.92
CA SER A 79 4.74 -4.69 -9.05
C SER A 79 4.93 -4.17 -10.48
N GLU A 80 4.49 -4.94 -11.47
CA GLU A 80 4.52 -4.61 -12.89
C GLU A 80 3.36 -5.29 -13.64
N PRO A 81 2.87 -4.71 -14.75
CA PRO A 81 1.95 -5.40 -15.67
C PRO A 81 2.61 -6.64 -16.27
N PHE A 82 2.01 -7.82 -16.10
CA PHE A 82 2.57 -9.07 -16.65
C PHE A 82 1.68 -9.72 -17.73
N PHE A 83 0.58 -9.06 -18.11
CA PHE A 83 -0.24 -9.37 -19.29
C PHE A 83 -0.91 -8.09 -19.82
N GLU A 84 -1.43 -8.14 -21.05
CA GLU A 84 -2.15 -7.02 -21.68
C GLU A 84 -3.44 -6.69 -20.92
N GLY A 85 -3.59 -5.44 -20.50
CA GLY A 85 -4.76 -4.97 -19.76
C GLY A 85 -4.66 -3.49 -19.43
N ASN A 86 -5.75 -2.91 -18.93
CA ASN A 86 -5.82 -1.49 -18.55
C ASN A 86 -5.22 -1.22 -17.16
N TRP A 87 -3.96 -1.61 -16.96
CA TRP A 87 -3.25 -1.44 -15.70
C TRP A 87 -3.11 0.04 -15.35
N GLN A 88 -3.50 0.38 -14.13
CA GLN A 88 -3.38 1.72 -13.57
C GLN A 88 -2.11 1.78 -12.70
N PRO A 89 -1.21 2.76 -12.91
CA PRO A 89 -0.11 2.98 -11.99
C PRO A 89 -0.65 3.42 -10.63
N PHE A 90 -0.16 2.80 -9.56
CA PHE A 90 -0.47 3.21 -8.20
C PHE A 90 0.40 4.43 -7.87
N ALA A 91 -0.19 5.53 -7.40
CA ALA A 91 0.54 6.75 -7.06
C ALA A 91 1.65 6.51 -6.02
N GLU A 92 2.74 7.26 -6.11
CA GLU A 92 3.83 7.19 -5.12
C GLU A 92 3.37 7.69 -3.76
N ARG A 93 3.99 7.14 -2.71
CA ARG A 93 3.71 7.44 -1.30
C ARG A 93 2.22 7.56 -1.06
N SER A 94 1.49 6.49 -1.38
CA SER A 94 0.03 6.47 -1.26
C SER A 94 -0.48 5.11 -0.78
N LEU A 95 -1.71 5.11 -0.28
CA LEU A 95 -2.45 3.92 0.10
C LEU A 95 -3.57 3.66 -0.91
N LEU A 96 -3.87 2.39 -1.12
CA LEU A 96 -5.01 1.91 -1.91
C LEU A 96 -5.79 0.95 -1.03
N THR A 97 -7.08 1.22 -0.87
CA THR A 97 -8.01 0.34 -0.14
C THR A 97 -8.99 -0.25 -1.14
N VAL A 98 -9.16 -1.57 -1.07
CA VAL A 98 -10.17 -2.31 -1.81
C VAL A 98 -11.18 -2.86 -0.80
N SER A 99 -12.42 -2.44 -0.93
CA SER A 99 -13.53 -2.97 -0.15
C SER A 99 -14.08 -4.26 -0.77
N HIS A 100 -14.86 -5.01 0.02
CA HIS A 100 -15.47 -6.29 -0.41
C HIS A 100 -16.34 -6.20 -1.69
N ASP A 101 -16.86 -5.01 -2.00
CA ASP A 101 -17.65 -4.70 -3.18
C ASP A 101 -16.80 -4.26 -4.39
N LEU A 102 -15.47 -4.41 -4.29
CA LEU A 102 -14.47 -3.97 -5.27
C LEU A 102 -14.42 -2.45 -5.44
N THR A 103 -14.95 -1.66 -4.50
CA THR A 103 -14.72 -0.21 -4.46
C THR A 103 -13.25 0.06 -4.12
N VAL A 104 -12.60 0.87 -4.96
CA VAL A 104 -11.21 1.31 -4.77
C VAL A 104 -11.19 2.73 -4.21
N GLN A 105 -10.44 2.94 -3.14
CA GLN A 105 -10.13 4.26 -2.59
C GLN A 105 -8.64 4.47 -2.54
N THR A 106 -8.18 5.67 -2.84
CA THR A 106 -6.76 6.04 -2.76
C THR A 106 -6.57 7.22 -1.81
N GLU A 107 -5.46 7.20 -1.08
CA GLU A 107 -5.08 8.26 -0.15
C GLU A 107 -3.60 8.60 -0.35
N SER A 108 -3.31 9.87 -0.62
CA SER A 108 -1.92 10.36 -0.70
C SER A 108 -1.33 10.50 0.70
N LEU A 109 -0.06 10.09 0.82
CA LEU A 109 0.73 10.19 2.04
C LEU A 109 1.80 11.28 1.98
N GLU A 110 1.83 12.05 0.90
CA GLU A 110 2.81 13.12 0.69
C GLU A 110 2.68 14.24 1.73
N SER A 111 1.50 14.46 2.31
CA SER A 111 1.28 15.51 3.31
C SER A 111 1.97 15.26 4.66
N TRP A 112 2.33 14.01 4.96
CA TRP A 112 2.99 13.62 6.22
C TRP A 112 4.39 13.04 6.02
N TYR A 113 4.83 12.88 4.77
CA TYR A 113 6.21 12.54 4.44
C TYR A 113 7.07 13.81 4.41
N GLN A 114 8.09 13.88 5.27
CA GLN A 114 9.14 14.90 5.19
C GLN A 114 10.48 14.18 4.99
N PRO A 115 11.20 14.43 3.88
CA PRO A 115 12.49 13.80 3.59
C PRO A 115 13.60 14.25 4.55
#